data_AF-A0A7C3HMF0-F1
#
_entry.id   AF-A0A7C3HMF0-F1
#
_cell.length_a   1.000
_cell.length_b   1.000
_cell.length_c   1.000
_cell.angle_alpha   90.00
_cell.angle_beta   90.00
_cell.angle_gamma   90.00
#
_symmetry.space_group_name_H-M   'P 1'
#
loop_
_entity.id
_entity.type
_entity.pdbx_description
1 polymer ?
#
loop_
_entity_poly.entity_id
_entity_poly.type
_entity_poly.pdbx_seq_one_letter_code
_entity_poly.pdbx_strand_id
1 'polypeptide(L)' 'MLKEINPVNILFLDIETVPQYPSYTDTPEIYRHLWDEKAAHLKADDKNPDELYQRAGIYAEFGKIVCISAGFFTDSHAR' A
#
# COMPACT_ATOMS: atom_id res chain seq x y z
N MET A 1 5.84 16.98 -19.75
CA MET A 1 5.93 16.76 -18.29
C MET A 1 7.23 16.06 -17.90
N LEU A 2 7.40 14.73 -18.03
CA LEU A 2 8.65 14.07 -17.58
C LEU A 2 9.92 14.48 -18.35
N LYS A 3 9.81 14.81 -19.64
CA LYS A 3 10.95 15.25 -20.49
C LYS A 3 11.50 16.65 -20.14
N GLU A 4 10.76 17.42 -19.34
CA GLU A 4 11.12 18.80 -18.97
C GLU A 4 11.65 18.89 -17.53
N ILE A 5 11.61 17.79 -16.77
CA ILE A 5 12.09 17.74 -15.39
C ILE A 5 13.51 17.18 -15.41
N ASN A 6 14.46 17.91 -14.82
CA ASN A 6 15.82 17.40 -14.66
C ASN A 6 15.77 16.14 -13.77
N PRO A 7 16.31 14.99 -14.22
CA PRO A 7 16.25 13.74 -13.47
C PRO A 7 16.80 13.82 -12.04
N VAL A 8 17.79 14.69 -11.76
CA VAL A 8 18.33 14.87 -10.40
C VAL A 8 17.32 15.46 -9.41
N ASN A 9 16.24 16.06 -9.90
CA ASN A 9 15.15 16.60 -9.09
C ASN A 9 14.01 15.58 -8.89
N ILE A 10 14.17 14.34 -9.36
CA ILE A 10 13.16 13.28 -9.24
C ILE A 10 13.58 12.31 -8.14
N LEU A 11 12.72 12.14 -7.14
CA LEU A 11 12.81 11.06 -6.17
C LEU A 11 11.90 9.91 -6.61
N PHE A 12 12.48 8.74 -6.78
CA PHE A 12 11.74 7.50 -7.04
C PHE A 12 11.46 6.83 -5.71
N LEU A 13 10.19 6.54 -5.43
CA LEU A 13 9.76 5.84 -4.23
C LEU A 13 9.01 4.58 -4.63
N ASP A 14 9.35 3.50 -3.95
CA ASP A 14 8.65 2.23 -4.06
C ASP A 14 8.37 1.70 -2.64
N ILE A 15 7.13 1.29 -2.41
CA ILE A 15 6.61 0.96 -1.08
C ILE A 15 5.93 -0.40 -1.16
N GLU A 16 6.42 -1.33 -0.37
CA GLU A 16 5.83 -2.67 -0.23
C GLU A 16 5.05 -2.76 1.08
N THR A 17 3.86 -3.31 1.00
CA THR A 17 2.92 -3.41 2.12
C THR A 17 2.35 -4.82 2.24
N VAL A 18 2.00 -5.18 3.47
CA VAL A 18 1.24 -6.41 3.81
C VAL A 18 0.02 -6.03 4.64
N PRO A 19 -0.99 -6.89 4.80
CA PRO A 19 -2.06 -6.65 5.79
C PRO A 19 -1.50 -6.38 7.20
N GLN A 20 -2.14 -5.49 7.96
CA GLN A 20 -1.74 -5.19 9.35
C GLN A 20 -1.80 -6.42 10.28
N TYR A 21 -2.74 -7.32 10.02
CA TYR A 21 -2.90 -8.58 10.75
C TYR A 21 -2.81 -9.77 9.78
N PRO A 22 -2.37 -10.97 10.22
CA PRO A 22 -2.22 -12.12 9.32
C PRO A 22 -3.53 -12.59 8.69
N SER A 23 -4.65 -12.39 9.40
CA SER A 23 -5.98 -12.78 8.93
C SER A 23 -7.06 -11.82 9.42
N TYR A 24 -8.24 -11.91 8.80
CA TYR A 24 -9.43 -11.18 9.21
C TYR A 24 -9.83 -11.48 10.67
N THR A 25 -9.67 -12.72 11.13
CA THR A 25 -10.02 -13.13 12.50
C THR A 25 -9.07 -12.57 13.55
N ASP A 26 -7.80 -12.34 13.18
CA ASP A 26 -6.81 -11.72 14.07
C ASP A 26 -6.96 -10.19 14.15
N THR A 27 -7.82 -9.61 13.30
CA THR A 27 -8.05 -8.17 13.25
C THR A 27 -8.92 -7.74 14.44
N PRO A 28 -8.52 -6.71 15.22
CA PRO A 28 -9.33 -6.17 16.30
C PRO A 28 -10.69 -5.71 15.78
N GLU A 29 -11.72 -5.84 16.62
CA GLU A 29 -13.12 -5.61 16.25
C GLU A 29 -13.36 -4.29 15.50
N ILE A 30 -12.77 -3.19 16.00
CA ILE A 30 -12.88 -1.87 15.36
C ILE A 30 -12.35 -1.86 13.92
N TYR A 31 -11.18 -2.47 13.68
CA TYR A 31 -10.57 -2.53 12.35
C TYR A 31 -11.30 -3.52 11.44
N ARG A 32 -11.86 -4.58 12.02
CA ARG A 32 -12.65 -5.56 11.30
C ARG A 32 -13.93 -4.93 10.74
N HIS A 33 -14.61 -4.11 11.56
CA HIS A 33 -15.77 -3.34 11.12
C HIS A 33 -15.44 -2.39 9.96
N LEU A 34 -14.33 -1.64 10.07
CA LEU A 34 -13.87 -0.76 9.00
C LEU A 34 -13.52 -1.54 7.72
N TRP A 35 -12.91 -2.72 7.86
CA TRP A 35 -12.65 -3.60 6.73
C TRP A 35 -13.94 -4.08 6.08
N ASP A 36 -14.97 -4.43 6.85
CA ASP A 36 -16.26 -4.88 6.32
C ASP A 36 -16.92 -3.78 5.46
N GLU A 37 -16.90 -2.54 5.94
CA GLU A 37 -17.39 -1.38 5.18
C GLU A 37 -16.58 -1.15 3.89
N LYS A 38 -15.25 -1.29 3.97
CA LYS A 38 -14.39 -1.20 2.79
C LYS A 38 -14.71 -2.33 1.81
N ALA A 39 -14.73 -3.56 2.28
CA ALA A 39 -14.93 -4.77 1.49
C ALA A 39 -16.28 -4.77 0.78
N ALA A 40 -17.33 -4.22 1.40
CA ALA A 40 -18.64 -4.04 0.77
C ALA A 40 -18.56 -3.23 -0.54
N HIS A 41 -17.72 -2.21 -0.61
CA HIS A 41 -17.48 -1.43 -1.82
C HIS A 41 -16.55 -2.11 -2.83
N LEU A 42 -15.80 -3.13 -2.41
CA LEU A 42 -14.88 -3.90 -3.25
C LEU A 42 -15.52 -5.13 -3.89
N LYS A 43 -16.77 -5.48 -3.51
CA LYS A 43 -17.47 -6.67 -4.00
C LYS A 43 -17.68 -6.60 -5.52
N ALA A 44 -16.91 -7.43 -6.22
CA ALA A 44 -17.16 -7.74 -7.63
C ALA A 44 -17.98 -9.04 -7.79
N ASP A 45 -17.80 -10.04 -6.91
CA ASP A 45 -18.30 -11.42 -7.10
C ASP A 45 -18.70 -12.12 -5.78
N ASP A 46 -19.61 -11.57 -4.98
CA ASP A 46 -20.16 -12.21 -3.75
C ASP A 46 -19.17 -12.71 -2.67
N LYS A 47 -17.90 -12.36 -2.77
CA LYS A 47 -16.88 -12.78 -1.80
C LYS A 47 -17.14 -12.20 -0.41
N ASN A 48 -16.92 -13.02 0.60
CA ASN A 48 -16.99 -12.59 2.00
C ASN A 48 -15.83 -11.62 2.34
N PRO A 49 -16.01 -10.72 3.33
CA PRO A 49 -14.95 -9.83 3.76
C PRO A 49 -13.65 -10.53 4.16
N ASP A 50 -13.71 -11.74 4.73
CA ASP A 50 -12.52 -12.50 5.13
C ASP A 50 -11.68 -12.98 3.93
N GLU A 51 -12.34 -13.45 2.87
CA GLU A 51 -11.70 -13.87 1.62
C GLU A 51 -11.03 -12.68 0.92
N LEU A 52 -11.64 -11.51 1.02
CA LEU A 52 -11.09 -10.27 0.48
C LEU A 52 -9.93 -9.73 1.32
N TYR A 53 -9.81 -10.12 2.60
CA TYR A 53 -8.84 -9.56 3.53
C TYR A 53 -7.37 -9.76 3.10
N GLN A 54 -7.09 -10.76 2.26
CA GLN A 54 -5.75 -10.92 1.66
C GLN A 54 -5.29 -9.68 0.89
N ARG A 55 -6.24 -8.85 0.42
CA ARG A 55 -6.00 -7.60 -0.30
C ARG A 55 -5.84 -6.40 0.63
N ALA A 56 -5.98 -6.56 1.95
CA ALA A 56 -5.91 -5.47 2.91
C ALA A 56 -4.60 -4.67 2.80
N GLY A 57 -3.49 -5.33 2.47
CA GLY A 57 -2.20 -4.68 2.24
C GLY A 57 -2.21 -3.61 1.15
N ILE A 58 -3.11 -3.68 0.17
CA ILE A 58 -3.20 -2.71 -0.95
C ILE A 58 -3.72 -1.34 -0.47
N TYR A 59 -4.49 -1.33 0.62
CA TYR A 59 -5.16 -0.13 1.12
C TYR A 59 -4.36 0.46 2.26
N ALA A 60 -3.99 1.74 2.16
CA ALA A 60 -3.10 2.40 3.10
C ALA A 60 -3.57 2.32 4.56
N GLU A 61 -4.89 2.33 4.78
CA GLU A 61 -5.50 2.25 6.11
C GLU A 61 -5.48 0.85 6.74
N PHE A 62 -5.28 -0.21 5.94
CA PHE A 62 -5.24 -1.62 6.37
C PHE A 62 -3.88 -2.30 6.10
N GLY A 63 -2.97 -1.59 5.45
CA GLY A 63 -1.62 -2.03 5.16
C GLY A 63 -0.64 -1.69 6.29
N LYS A 64 0.37 -2.55 6.43
CA LYS A 64 1.59 -2.33 7.19
C LYS A 64 2.74 -2.24 6.19
N ILE A 65 3.50 -1.16 6.26
CA ILE A 65 4.69 -0.98 5.43
C ILE A 65 5.77 -1.95 5.90
N VAL A 66 6.33 -2.71 4.96
CA VAL A 66 7.43 -3.65 5.22
C VAL A 66 8.74 -3.17 4.60
N CYS A 67 8.65 -2.42 3.50
CA CYS A 67 9.80 -1.84 2.83
C CYS A 67 9.44 -0.46 2.28
N ILE A 68 10.36 0.48 2.40
CA ILE A 68 10.38 1.72 1.64
C ILE A 68 11.73 1.76 0.97
N SER A 69 11.75 1.82 -0.36
CA SER A 69 12.96 2.03 -1.12
C SER A 69 12.90 3.38 -1.82
N ALA A 70 14.08 4.01 -1.94
CA ALA A 70 14.22 5.32 -2.54
C ALA A 70 15.42 5.31 -3.50
N GLY A 71 15.23 5.89 -4.67
CA GLY A 71 16.27 6.08 -5.68
C GLY A 71 16.28 7.53 -6.16
N PHE A 72 17.46 8.06 -6.44
CA PHE A 72 17.63 9.39 -7.01
C PHE A 72 18.93 9.44 -7.83
N PHE A 73 18.98 10.35 -8.80
CA PHE A 73 20.20 10.59 -9.57
C PHE A 73 21.09 11.62 -8.85
N THR A 74 22.39 11.36 -8.80
CA THR A 74 23.40 12.31 -8.31
C THR A 74 24.23 12.83 -9.46
N ASP A 75 24.62 14.10 -9.43
CA ASP A 75 25.65 14.60 -10.34
C ASP A 75 27.03 14.08 -9.90
N SER A 76 27.65 13.25 -10.75
CA SER A 76 28.97 12.67 -10.51
C SER A 76 30.12 13.69 -10.58
N HIS A 77 29.88 14.89 -11.11
CA HIS A 77 30.87 15.97 -11.23
C HIS A 77 30.76 17.04 -10.13
N ALA A 78 29.82 16.91 -9.19
CA ALA A 78 29.66 17.84 -8.07
C ALA A 78 30.61 17.56 -6.88
N ARG A 79 31.86 17.19 -7.17
CA ARG A 79 32.97 17.14 -6.20
C ARG A 79 34.05 18.14 -6.56
#